data_AF-A0A954F0R3-F1
#
_entry.id   AF-A0A954F0R3-F1
#
_cell.length_a   1.000
_cell.length_b   1.000
_cell.length_c   1.000
_cell.angle_alpha   90.00
_cell.angle_beta   90.00
_cell.angle_gamma   90.00
#
_symmetry.space_group_name_H-M   'P 1'
#
loop_
_entity.id
_entity.type
_entity.pdbx_description
1 polymer ?
#
loop_
_entity_poly.entity_id
_entity_poly.type
_entity_poly.pdbx_seq_one_letter_code
_entity_poly.pdbx_strand_id
1 'polypeptide(L)'
;MILPLALILLGGAAPSNAGVTPAAVPARVAPLALDTYESLMEAFEKAKAERRAQIRATKSPKERRALREKGVALDFRERFETLGKGGDVRAYLWMLDEAKGLGVARDARKAHALDVYGKIVMAPPSSRHFVDALGRLGEDKNLDAGQRVNLLKRVLGREDATGESRCVAQFHAGVLLKDSEAESDQAMGEQLLKELIANEACSEWAAQAENVLLGVSLEVGGVAPNFFGRTIDGDTFQLSDYRGKVVLIDFFGFW
;
A
#
# COMPACT_ATOMS: atom_id res chain seq x y z
N MET A 1 -75.84 21.78 21.12
CA MET A 1 -76.80 22.82 20.71
C MET A 1 -76.28 23.41 19.41
N ILE A 2 -77.03 23.22 18.33
CA ILE A 2 -76.68 23.61 16.94
C ILE A 2 -77.18 25.04 16.71
N LEU A 3 -76.35 25.96 16.17
CA LEU A 3 -76.65 27.00 15.14
C LEU A 3 -75.44 27.96 14.93
N PRO A 4 -75.36 28.79 13.86
CA PRO A 4 -74.40 28.54 12.77
C PRO A 4 -73.63 29.80 12.27
N LEU A 5 -72.85 29.59 11.20
CA LEU A 5 -72.61 30.48 10.03
C LEU A 5 -72.29 31.98 10.24
N ALA A 6 -71.09 32.40 9.81
CA ALA A 6 -70.93 33.61 8.99
C ALA A 6 -69.58 33.59 8.25
N LEU A 7 -69.68 33.36 6.94
CA LEU A 7 -68.61 33.52 5.95
C LEU A 7 -68.53 35.02 5.59
N ILE A 8 -67.38 35.66 5.78
CA ILE A 8 -67.10 37.00 5.23
C ILE A 8 -65.85 36.90 4.35
N LEU A 9 -66.09 36.97 3.05
CA LEU A 9 -65.09 37.19 2.01
C LEU A 9 -64.81 38.70 1.95
N LEU A 10 -63.60 39.11 2.31
CA LEU A 10 -63.06 40.42 1.98
C LEU A 10 -61.85 40.23 1.07
N GLY A 11 -62.03 40.65 -0.19
CA GLY A 11 -60.98 40.72 -1.18
C GLY A 11 -59.97 41.80 -0.82
N GLY A 12 -58.70 41.40 -0.70
CA GLY A 12 -57.56 42.29 -0.66
C GLY A 12 -56.76 42.13 -1.94
N ALA A 13 -56.67 43.20 -2.73
CA ALA A 13 -55.85 43.28 -3.93
C ALA A 13 -54.37 43.08 -3.60
N ALA A 14 -53.70 42.19 -4.32
CA ALA A 14 -52.26 42.00 -4.23
C ALA A 14 -51.51 43.17 -4.89
N PRO A 15 -50.48 43.77 -4.24
CA PRO A 15 -49.55 44.62 -4.95
C PRO A 15 -48.66 43.78 -5.86
N SER A 16 -48.61 44.18 -7.12
CA SER A 16 -47.72 43.66 -8.16
C SER A 16 -46.26 43.93 -7.76
N ASN A 17 -45.57 42.92 -7.23
CA ASN A 17 -44.12 42.97 -7.06
C ASN A 17 -43.44 42.88 -8.42
N ALA A 18 -42.97 44.04 -8.88
CA ALA A 18 -42.07 44.17 -10.02
C ALA A 18 -40.83 43.28 -9.82
N GLY A 19 -40.43 42.60 -10.89
CA GLY A 19 -39.39 41.60 -10.90
C GLY A 19 -38.06 42.11 -10.35
N VAL A 20 -37.64 41.51 -9.24
CA VAL A 20 -36.23 41.41 -8.88
C VAL A 20 -35.76 40.06 -9.39
N THR A 21 -35.06 40.06 -10.52
CA THR A 21 -34.33 38.90 -11.00
C THR A 21 -33.37 38.46 -9.91
N PRO A 22 -33.42 37.21 -9.40
CA PRO A 22 -32.42 36.75 -8.45
C PRO A 22 -31.07 36.79 -9.15
N ALA A 23 -30.16 37.60 -8.61
CA ALA A 23 -28.77 37.62 -9.05
C ALA A 23 -28.25 36.18 -9.01
N ALA A 24 -27.76 35.70 -10.14
CA ALA A 24 -27.21 34.36 -10.29
C ALA A 24 -26.16 34.15 -9.20
N VAL A 25 -26.44 33.22 -8.29
CA VAL A 25 -25.45 32.67 -7.37
C VAL A 25 -24.28 32.22 -8.26
N PRO A 26 -23.05 32.73 -8.09
CA PRO A 26 -21.93 32.29 -8.88
C PRO A 26 -21.85 30.78 -8.73
N ALA A 27 -21.83 30.08 -9.88
CA ALA A 27 -21.69 28.64 -9.93
C ALA A 27 -20.59 28.23 -8.96
N ARG A 28 -20.96 27.40 -7.97
CA ARG A 28 -20.02 26.72 -7.10
C ARG A 28 -18.96 26.12 -8.01
N VAL A 29 -17.74 26.65 -7.94
CA VAL A 29 -16.59 26.15 -8.72
C VAL A 29 -16.60 24.64 -8.51
N ALA A 30 -16.84 23.89 -9.60
CA ALA A 30 -16.80 22.44 -9.54
C ALA A 30 -15.47 22.07 -8.85
N PRO A 31 -15.46 21.20 -7.83
CA PRO A 31 -14.20 20.76 -7.24
C PRO A 31 -13.33 20.28 -8.40
N LEU A 32 -12.11 20.83 -8.51
CA LEU A 32 -11.12 20.32 -9.46
C LEU A 32 -11.19 18.80 -9.36
N ALA A 33 -11.57 18.13 -10.45
CA ALA A 33 -11.65 16.68 -10.47
C ALA A 33 -10.28 16.19 -9.99
N LEU A 34 -10.23 15.59 -8.80
CA LEU A 34 -9.00 15.03 -8.27
C LEU A 34 -8.50 14.04 -9.33
N ASP A 35 -7.26 14.22 -9.79
CA ASP A 35 -6.64 13.28 -10.69
C ASP A 35 -6.75 11.88 -10.08
N THR A 36 -7.15 10.87 -10.86
CA THR A 36 -7.02 9.49 -10.41
C THR A 36 -5.54 9.11 -10.45
N TYR A 37 -5.17 8.04 -9.74
CA TYR A 37 -3.81 7.54 -9.78
C TYR A 37 -3.37 7.23 -11.22
N GLU A 38 -4.26 6.63 -12.02
CA GLU A 38 -4.00 6.22 -13.39
C GLU A 38 -3.74 7.42 -14.29
N SER A 39 -4.57 8.47 -14.22
CA SER A 39 -4.38 9.67 -15.04
C SER A 39 -3.10 10.42 -14.65
N LEU A 40 -2.78 10.43 -13.35
CA LEU A 40 -1.56 11.05 -12.85
C LEU A 40 -0.30 10.29 -13.27
N MET A 41 -0.34 8.95 -13.22
CA MET A 41 0.74 8.08 -13.68
C MET A 41 0.96 8.17 -15.19
N GLU A 42 -0.10 8.23 -15.99
CA GLU A 42 -0.01 8.41 -17.44
C GLU A 42 0.67 9.75 -17.77
N ALA A 43 0.24 10.83 -17.12
CA ALA A 43 0.84 12.15 -17.29
C ALA A 43 2.32 12.17 -16.85
N PHE A 44 2.66 11.48 -15.76
CA PHE A 44 4.02 11.35 -15.27
C PHE A 44 4.93 10.60 -16.25
N GLU A 45 4.49 9.45 -16.77
CA GLU A 45 5.27 8.66 -17.72
C GLU A 45 5.43 9.37 -19.07
N LYS A 46 4.39 10.09 -19.53
CA LYS A 46 4.49 10.97 -20.70
C LYS A 46 5.55 12.06 -20.49
N ALA A 47 5.52 12.77 -19.36
CA ALA A 47 6.51 13.80 -19.04
C ALA A 47 7.94 13.22 -18.94
N LYS A 48 8.09 12.00 -18.40
CA LYS A 48 9.37 11.28 -18.40
C LYS A 48 9.85 10.95 -19.82
N ALA A 49 8.97 10.48 -20.69
CA ALA A 49 9.30 10.17 -22.08
C ALA A 49 9.74 11.43 -22.85
N GLU A 50 9.00 12.53 -22.70
CA GLU A 50 9.33 13.83 -23.30
C GLU A 50 10.68 14.36 -22.80
N ARG A 51 10.93 14.31 -21.48
CA ARG A 51 12.22 14.72 -20.92
C ARG A 51 13.38 13.86 -21.43
N ARG A 52 13.18 12.55 -21.56
CA ARG A 52 14.18 11.63 -22.16
C ARG A 52 14.45 11.99 -23.61
N ALA A 53 13.41 12.30 -24.39
CA ALA A 53 13.57 12.74 -25.78
C ALA A 53 14.35 14.05 -25.88
N GLN A 54 14.04 15.04 -25.04
CA GLN A 54 14.77 16.30 -24.96
C GLN A 54 16.26 16.07 -24.65
N ILE A 55 16.58 15.28 -23.61
CA ILE A 55 17.96 14.95 -23.25
C ILE A 55 18.73 14.30 -24.41
N ARG A 56 18.07 13.42 -25.19
CA ARG A 56 18.69 12.78 -26.37
C ARG A 56 18.92 13.78 -27.51
N ALA A 57 18.02 14.73 -27.72
CA ALA A 57 18.15 15.74 -28.76
C ALA A 57 19.16 16.84 -28.43
N THR A 58 19.38 17.14 -27.14
CA THR A 58 20.31 18.18 -26.69
C THR A 58 21.76 17.79 -26.93
N LYS A 59 22.47 18.55 -27.76
CA LYS A 59 23.90 18.33 -28.06
C LYS A 59 24.82 18.78 -26.91
N SER A 60 24.47 19.89 -26.25
CA SER A 60 25.24 20.49 -25.17
C SER A 60 25.33 19.58 -23.93
N PRO A 61 26.53 19.18 -23.47
CA PRO A 61 26.70 18.40 -22.25
C PRO A 61 26.18 19.13 -21.00
N LYS A 62 26.36 20.46 -20.94
CA LYS A 62 25.92 21.29 -19.81
C LYS A 62 24.39 21.32 -19.69
N GLU A 63 23.70 21.50 -20.80
CA GLU A 63 22.24 21.50 -20.84
C GLU A 63 21.66 20.10 -20.56
N ARG A 64 22.27 19.03 -21.11
CA ARG A 64 21.90 17.65 -20.78
C ARG A 64 22.01 17.37 -19.28
N ARG A 65 23.06 17.89 -18.63
CA ARG A 65 23.24 17.75 -17.19
C ARG A 65 22.13 18.49 -16.42
N ALA A 66 21.85 19.74 -16.76
CA ALA A 66 20.77 20.51 -16.13
C ALA A 66 19.40 19.82 -16.27
N LEU A 67 19.09 19.25 -17.45
CA LEU A 67 17.86 18.50 -17.70
C LEU A 67 17.74 17.22 -16.86
N ARG A 68 18.87 16.61 -16.48
CA ARG A 68 18.92 15.41 -15.62
C ARG A 68 18.85 15.76 -14.13
N GLU A 69 19.36 16.92 -13.73
CA GLU A 69 19.36 17.38 -12.33
C GLU A 69 17.93 17.72 -11.87
N LYS A 70 17.09 18.33 -12.72
CA LYS A 70 15.67 18.52 -12.41
C LYS A 70 14.86 17.25 -12.74
N GLY A 71 14.61 16.43 -11.73
CA GLY A 71 13.80 15.22 -11.86
C GLY A 71 12.32 15.52 -12.17
N VAL A 72 11.76 14.82 -13.16
CA VAL A 72 10.34 14.97 -13.55
C VAL A 72 9.39 14.71 -12.39
N ALA A 73 9.72 13.76 -11.50
CA ALA A 73 8.88 13.42 -10.35
C ALA A 73 8.64 14.60 -9.40
N LEU A 74 9.60 15.55 -9.31
CA LEU A 74 9.43 16.73 -8.47
C LEU A 74 8.23 17.60 -8.91
N ASP A 75 7.99 17.69 -10.22
CA ASP A 75 6.86 18.46 -10.78
C ASP A 75 5.50 17.79 -10.50
N PHE A 76 5.48 16.52 -10.06
CA PHE A 76 4.27 15.73 -9.76
C PHE A 76 4.05 15.49 -8.26
N ARG A 77 5.02 15.85 -7.41
CA ARG A 77 5.02 15.57 -5.96
C ARG A 77 3.70 15.95 -5.29
N GLU A 78 3.26 17.20 -5.44
CA GLU A 78 2.08 17.73 -4.73
C GLU A 78 0.79 16.99 -5.12
N ARG A 79 0.67 16.59 -6.39
CA ARG A 79 -0.50 15.85 -6.90
C ARG A 79 -0.56 14.44 -6.30
N PHE A 80 0.58 13.73 -6.26
CA PHE A 80 0.64 12.43 -5.59
C PHE A 80 0.44 12.55 -4.07
N GLU A 81 1.00 13.56 -3.41
CA GLU A 81 0.74 13.80 -1.99
C GLU A 81 -0.73 14.07 -1.70
N THR A 82 -1.39 14.85 -2.55
CA THR A 82 -2.83 15.14 -2.43
C THR A 82 -3.65 13.87 -2.60
N LEU A 83 -3.32 13.05 -3.60
CA LEU A 83 -4.01 11.78 -3.86
C LEU A 83 -3.81 10.78 -2.72
N GLY A 84 -2.60 10.68 -2.17
CA GLY A 84 -2.30 9.86 -0.98
C GLY A 84 -3.04 10.33 0.27
N LYS A 85 -3.17 11.64 0.50
CA LYS A 85 -4.00 12.21 1.58
C LYS A 85 -5.48 11.89 1.39
N GLY A 86 -5.93 11.74 0.15
CA GLY A 86 -7.25 11.25 -0.21
C GLY A 86 -7.47 9.75 0.04
N GLY A 87 -6.45 9.02 0.49
CA GLY A 87 -6.52 7.60 0.83
C GLY A 87 -5.95 6.64 -0.23
N ASP A 88 -5.45 7.14 -1.36
CA ASP A 88 -4.86 6.28 -2.38
C ASP A 88 -3.41 5.91 -2.02
N VAL A 89 -3.24 4.73 -1.42
CA VAL A 89 -1.94 4.22 -0.97
C VAL A 89 -0.92 4.10 -2.10
N ARG A 90 -1.35 3.90 -3.34
CA ARG A 90 -0.44 3.79 -4.50
C ARG A 90 0.36 5.05 -4.72
N ALA A 91 -0.22 6.22 -4.38
CA ALA A 91 0.48 7.48 -4.49
C ALA A 91 1.66 7.57 -3.52
N TYR A 92 1.51 7.04 -2.30
CA TYR A 92 2.62 6.94 -1.35
C TYR A 92 3.65 5.89 -1.75
N LEU A 93 3.22 4.73 -2.29
CA LEU A 93 4.15 3.74 -2.84
C LEU A 93 4.99 4.34 -3.98
N TRP A 94 4.36 5.11 -4.87
CA TRP A 94 5.07 5.86 -5.91
C TRP A 94 6.11 6.82 -5.31
N MET A 95 5.79 7.51 -4.20
CA MET A 95 6.75 8.40 -3.53
C MET A 95 7.96 7.63 -2.96
N LEU A 96 7.80 6.38 -2.55
CA LEU A 96 8.93 5.52 -2.17
C LEU A 96 9.81 5.19 -3.38
N ASP A 97 9.19 4.77 -4.49
CA ASP A 97 9.89 4.35 -5.70
C ASP A 97 10.64 5.51 -6.37
N GLU A 98 10.01 6.69 -6.41
CA GLU A 98 10.56 7.88 -7.05
C GLU A 98 11.33 8.78 -6.08
N ALA A 99 11.75 8.29 -4.90
CA ALA A 99 12.51 9.09 -3.92
C ALA A 99 13.70 9.84 -4.56
N LYS A 100 14.47 9.19 -5.43
CA LYS A 100 15.56 9.85 -6.18
C LYS A 100 15.04 10.93 -7.13
N GLY A 101 13.97 10.63 -7.88
CA GLY A 101 13.34 11.58 -8.81
C GLY A 101 12.74 12.80 -8.09
N LEU A 102 12.32 12.61 -6.85
CA LEU A 102 11.82 13.63 -5.93
C LEU A 102 12.94 14.46 -5.27
N GLY A 103 14.21 14.19 -5.60
CA GLY A 103 15.36 14.91 -5.04
C GLY A 103 15.78 14.44 -3.66
N VAL A 104 15.29 13.29 -3.18
CA VAL A 104 15.70 12.74 -1.89
C VAL A 104 17.14 12.23 -1.99
N ALA A 105 18.03 12.88 -1.23
CA ALA A 105 19.43 12.50 -1.12
C ALA A 105 19.58 11.08 -0.56
N ARG A 106 20.69 10.39 -0.88
CA ARG A 106 20.88 8.96 -0.55
C ARG A 106 20.83 8.72 0.96
N ASP A 107 21.44 9.59 1.74
CA ASP A 107 21.47 9.62 3.20
C ASP A 107 20.10 9.96 3.81
N ALA A 108 19.27 10.74 3.11
CA ALA A 108 17.91 11.06 3.52
C ALA A 108 16.85 9.99 3.20
N ARG A 109 17.20 8.93 2.45
CA ARG A 109 16.23 7.90 2.00
C ARG A 109 15.55 7.15 3.14
N LYS A 110 16.27 6.89 4.23
CA LYS A 110 15.70 6.21 5.41
C LYS A 110 14.62 7.06 6.06
N ALA A 111 14.92 8.35 6.27
CA ALA A 111 13.96 9.30 6.85
C ALA A 111 12.74 9.48 5.93
N HIS A 112 12.96 9.56 4.62
CA HIS A 112 11.88 9.60 3.62
C HIS A 112 11.01 8.35 3.66
N ALA A 113 11.62 7.15 3.69
CA ALA A 113 10.86 5.90 3.79
C ALA A 113 10.02 5.87 5.08
N LEU A 114 10.60 6.27 6.22
CA LEU A 114 9.90 6.29 7.50
C LEU A 114 8.69 7.25 7.48
N ASP A 115 8.87 8.45 6.91
CA ASP A 115 7.78 9.42 6.74
C ASP A 115 6.67 8.88 5.83
N VAL A 116 7.02 8.31 4.69
CA VAL A 116 6.04 7.81 3.72
C VAL A 116 5.30 6.58 4.25
N TYR A 117 5.98 5.61 4.86
CA TYR A 117 5.29 4.50 5.52
C TYR A 117 4.45 4.96 6.71
N GLY A 118 4.90 5.97 7.45
CA GLY A 118 4.10 6.62 8.49
C GLY A 118 2.76 7.15 7.96
N LYS A 119 2.74 7.69 6.75
CA LYS A 119 1.50 8.11 6.06
C LYS A 119 0.68 6.92 5.58
N ILE A 120 1.33 5.90 5.02
CA ILE A 120 0.67 4.66 4.55
C ILE A 120 -0.09 4.00 5.71
N VAL A 121 0.54 3.78 6.87
CA VAL A 121 -0.11 3.08 8.00
C VAL A 121 -1.26 3.86 8.63
N MET A 122 -1.46 5.13 8.26
CA MET A 122 -2.59 5.96 8.66
C MET A 122 -3.69 6.04 7.59
N ALA A 123 -3.45 5.52 6.37
CA ALA A 123 -4.44 5.47 5.31
C ALA A 123 -5.52 4.41 5.60
N PRO A 124 -6.70 4.49 4.94
CA PRO A 124 -7.74 3.47 5.07
C PRO A 124 -7.21 2.07 4.70
N PRO A 125 -7.44 1.03 5.53
CA PRO A 125 -6.81 -0.28 5.37
C PRO A 125 -7.57 -1.19 4.39
N SER A 126 -8.69 -0.71 3.84
CA SER A 126 -9.61 -1.48 3.01
C SER A 126 -9.17 -1.68 1.56
N SER A 127 -8.07 -1.05 1.13
CA SER A 127 -7.57 -1.20 -0.24
C SER A 127 -6.57 -2.36 -0.34
N ARG A 128 -6.62 -3.14 -1.41
CA ARG A 128 -5.60 -4.16 -1.72
C ARG A 128 -4.18 -3.58 -1.70
N HIS A 129 -4.02 -2.35 -2.18
CA HIS A 129 -2.73 -1.66 -2.18
C HIS A 129 -2.20 -1.33 -0.78
N PHE A 130 -3.08 -1.22 0.22
CA PHE A 130 -2.66 -1.15 1.62
C PHE A 130 -2.00 -2.46 2.06
N VAL A 131 -2.60 -3.61 1.75
CA VAL A 131 -2.01 -4.93 2.02
C VAL A 131 -0.64 -5.08 1.33
N ASP A 132 -0.55 -4.75 0.04
CA ASP A 132 0.72 -4.79 -0.70
C ASP A 132 1.78 -3.89 -0.03
N ALA A 133 1.38 -2.72 0.46
CA ALA A 133 2.27 -1.79 1.14
C ALA A 133 2.76 -2.31 2.49
N LEU A 134 1.96 -3.10 3.22
CA LEU A 134 2.38 -3.74 4.46
C LEU A 134 3.41 -4.84 4.21
N GLY A 135 3.22 -5.64 3.15
CA GLY A 135 4.21 -6.63 2.74
C GLY A 135 5.55 -5.98 2.43
N ARG A 136 5.52 -4.92 1.62
CA ARG A 136 6.71 -4.12 1.30
C ARG A 136 7.36 -3.50 2.55
N LEU A 137 6.55 -2.95 3.47
CA LEU A 137 7.02 -2.42 4.74
C LEU A 137 7.76 -3.48 5.56
N GLY A 138 7.27 -4.71 5.60
CA GLY A 138 7.90 -5.83 6.29
C GLY A 138 9.31 -6.13 5.79
N GLU A 139 9.59 -5.86 4.51
CA GLU A 139 10.85 -6.22 3.84
C GLU A 139 11.79 -5.03 3.56
N ASP A 140 11.34 -3.79 3.79
CA ASP A 140 12.07 -2.60 3.36
C ASP A 140 13.35 -2.35 4.18
N LYS A 141 14.50 -2.59 3.54
CA LYS A 141 15.84 -2.43 4.14
C LYS A 141 16.26 -0.97 4.37
N ASN A 142 15.46 0.01 3.95
CA ASN A 142 15.69 1.41 4.33
C ASN A 142 15.28 1.68 5.78
N LEU A 143 14.47 0.82 6.40
CA LEU A 143 14.09 0.89 7.80
C LEU A 143 14.75 -0.24 8.60
N ASP A 144 15.13 0.05 9.84
CA ASP A 144 15.55 -1.02 10.75
C ASP A 144 14.34 -1.87 11.19
N ALA A 145 14.61 -3.04 11.77
CA ALA A 145 13.56 -3.96 12.22
C ALA A 145 12.63 -3.32 13.26
N GLY A 146 13.16 -2.53 14.20
CA GLY A 146 12.37 -1.85 15.22
C GLY A 146 11.41 -0.82 14.63
N GLN A 147 11.86 -0.02 13.66
CA GLN A 147 11.02 0.92 12.93
C GLN A 147 9.87 0.21 12.19
N ARG A 148 10.16 -0.89 11.50
CA ARG A 148 9.15 -1.70 10.79
C ARG A 148 8.14 -2.30 11.76
N VAL A 149 8.60 -2.94 12.83
CA VAL A 149 7.73 -3.49 13.89
C VAL A 149 6.84 -2.41 14.50
N ASN A 150 7.38 -1.22 14.80
CA ASN A 150 6.60 -0.13 15.36
C ASN A 150 5.47 0.33 14.43
N LEU A 151 5.74 0.42 13.12
CA LEU A 151 4.72 0.77 12.13
C LEU A 151 3.67 -0.34 11.97
N LEU A 152 4.08 -1.61 11.93
CA LEU A 152 3.16 -2.74 11.85
C LEU A 152 2.29 -2.87 13.11
N LYS A 153 2.85 -2.63 14.30
CA LYS A 153 2.08 -2.57 15.56
C LYS A 153 1.04 -1.45 15.57
N ARG A 154 1.31 -0.31 14.93
CA ARG A 154 0.28 0.74 14.76
C ARG A 154 -0.90 0.22 13.96
N VAL A 155 -0.67 -0.57 12.91
CA VAL A 155 -1.75 -1.20 12.13
C VAL A 155 -2.51 -2.20 12.98
N LEU A 156 -1.83 -3.05 13.75
CA LEU A 156 -2.48 -4.02 14.65
C LEU A 156 -3.30 -3.36 15.77
N GLY A 157 -2.93 -2.15 16.19
CA GLY A 157 -3.66 -1.35 17.18
C GLY A 157 -4.90 -0.65 16.63
N ARG A 158 -5.15 -0.69 15.32
CA ARG A 158 -6.31 -0.04 14.69
C ARG A 158 -7.53 -0.96 14.71
N GLU A 159 -8.69 -0.41 15.05
CA GLU A 159 -9.97 -1.11 15.01
C GLU A 159 -10.47 -1.36 13.58
N ASP A 160 -10.13 -0.47 12.64
CA ASP A 160 -10.52 -0.59 11.23
C ASP A 160 -9.59 -1.51 10.42
N ALA A 161 -8.45 -1.93 10.98
CA ALA A 161 -7.55 -2.90 10.38
C ALA A 161 -8.02 -4.33 10.68
N THR A 162 -8.82 -4.86 9.77
CA THR A 162 -9.41 -6.21 9.85
C THR A 162 -8.98 -7.10 8.68
N GLY A 163 -9.30 -8.39 8.76
CA GLY A 163 -9.06 -9.37 7.72
C GLY A 163 -7.59 -9.40 7.27
N GLU A 164 -7.38 -9.38 5.96
CA GLU A 164 -6.07 -9.56 5.34
C GLU A 164 -5.01 -8.55 5.82
N SER A 165 -5.37 -7.27 5.91
CA SER A 165 -4.45 -6.22 6.40
C SER A 165 -3.90 -6.50 7.79
N ARG A 166 -4.72 -7.09 8.67
CA ARG A 166 -4.31 -7.50 10.02
C ARG A 166 -3.43 -8.74 9.97
N CYS A 167 -3.78 -9.72 9.15
CA CYS A 167 -2.99 -10.94 8.93
C CYS A 167 -1.57 -10.59 8.46
N VAL A 168 -1.43 -9.72 7.45
CA VAL A 168 -0.13 -9.30 6.89
C VAL A 168 0.69 -8.53 7.91
N ALA A 169 0.06 -7.58 8.61
CA ALA A 169 0.75 -6.82 9.66
C ALA A 169 1.25 -7.73 10.79
N GLN A 170 0.44 -8.71 11.20
CA GLN A 170 0.75 -9.66 12.25
C GLN A 170 1.86 -10.61 11.84
N PHE A 171 1.81 -11.14 10.61
CA PHE A 171 2.85 -12.00 10.06
C PHE A 171 4.21 -11.30 10.05
N HIS A 172 4.32 -10.14 9.40
CA HIS A 172 5.60 -9.45 9.27
C HIS A 172 6.12 -8.94 10.62
N ALA A 173 5.24 -8.50 11.53
CA ALA A 173 5.66 -8.14 12.88
C ALA A 173 6.18 -9.37 13.65
N GLY A 174 5.49 -10.51 13.52
CA GLY A 174 5.87 -11.78 14.13
C GLY A 174 7.24 -12.27 13.67
N VAL A 175 7.50 -12.26 12.36
CA VAL A 175 8.80 -12.64 11.76
C VAL A 175 9.92 -11.73 12.28
N LEU A 176 9.74 -10.41 12.18
CA LEU A 176 10.78 -9.45 12.59
C LEU A 176 11.11 -9.54 14.08
N LEU A 177 10.12 -9.82 14.92
CA LEU A 177 10.29 -9.99 16.36
C LEU A 177 10.94 -11.33 16.70
N LYS A 178 10.59 -12.40 15.97
CA LYS A 178 11.21 -13.73 16.14
C LYS A 178 12.71 -13.73 15.83
N ASP A 179 13.13 -12.89 14.87
CA ASP A 179 14.54 -12.72 14.50
C ASP A 179 15.29 -11.71 15.40
N SER A 180 14.63 -11.13 16.42
CA SER A 180 15.26 -10.20 17.36
C SER A 180 16.27 -10.90 18.28
N GLU A 181 17.28 -10.17 18.76
CA GLU A 181 18.22 -10.69 19.78
C GLU A 181 17.59 -10.74 21.19
N ALA A 182 16.55 -9.94 21.44
CA ALA A 182 15.90 -9.88 22.74
C ALA A 182 14.91 -11.04 22.91
N GLU A 183 15.12 -11.89 23.91
CA GLU A 183 14.25 -13.04 24.20
C GLU A 183 12.77 -12.65 24.39
N SER A 184 12.50 -11.47 24.97
CA SER A 184 11.15 -10.93 25.10
C SER A 184 10.49 -10.63 23.75
N ASP A 185 11.26 -10.13 22.79
CA ASP A 185 10.77 -9.87 21.44
C ASP A 185 10.56 -11.19 20.70
N GLN A 186 11.48 -12.15 20.83
CA GLN A 186 11.33 -13.47 20.22
C GLN A 186 10.04 -14.17 20.70
N ALA A 187 9.78 -14.16 22.00
CA ALA A 187 8.57 -14.74 22.58
C ALA A 187 7.31 -14.04 22.06
N MET A 188 7.33 -12.71 21.94
CA MET A 188 6.21 -11.95 21.38
C MET A 188 6.02 -12.25 19.88
N GLY A 189 7.10 -12.40 19.12
CA GLY A 189 7.06 -12.76 17.71
C GLY A 189 6.45 -14.14 17.51
N GLU A 190 6.88 -15.13 18.29
CA GLU A 190 6.32 -16.47 18.30
C GLU A 190 4.82 -16.48 18.67
N GLN A 191 4.42 -15.70 19.67
CA GLN A 191 3.03 -15.57 20.06
C GLN A 191 2.18 -15.00 18.93
N LEU A 192 2.63 -13.92 18.26
CA LEU A 192 1.94 -13.34 17.12
C LEU A 192 1.76 -14.35 15.98
N LEU A 193 2.77 -15.16 15.69
CA LEU A 193 2.69 -16.19 14.64
C LEU A 193 1.74 -17.32 15.04
N LYS A 194 1.72 -17.76 16.30
CA LYS A 194 0.77 -18.77 16.79
C LYS A 194 -0.68 -18.28 16.74
N GLU A 195 -0.92 -17.04 17.14
CA GLU A 195 -2.24 -16.42 17.04
C GLU A 195 -2.71 -16.29 15.59
N LEU A 196 -1.79 -16.02 14.66
CA LEU A 196 -2.09 -15.95 13.24
C LEU A 196 -2.49 -17.33 12.69
N ILE A 197 -1.79 -18.39 13.09
CA ILE A 197 -2.09 -19.77 12.70
C ILE A 197 -3.46 -20.21 13.22
N ALA A 198 -3.82 -19.82 14.44
CA ALA A 198 -5.12 -20.12 15.03
C ALA A 198 -6.29 -19.36 14.37
N ASN A 199 -6.00 -18.35 13.53
CA ASN A 199 -7.01 -17.55 12.86
C ASN A 199 -7.29 -18.08 11.45
N GLU A 200 -8.41 -18.79 11.29
CA GLU A 200 -8.83 -19.37 10.00
C GLU A 200 -8.99 -18.33 8.87
N ALA A 201 -9.29 -17.07 9.21
CA ALA A 201 -9.40 -15.98 8.23
C ALA A 201 -8.03 -15.58 7.63
N CYS A 202 -6.93 -16.05 8.20
CA CYS A 202 -5.56 -15.76 7.78
C CYS A 202 -4.88 -16.98 7.13
N SER A 203 -5.63 -17.95 6.58
CA SER A 203 -5.12 -19.26 6.15
C SER A 203 -3.83 -19.24 5.29
N GLU A 204 -3.70 -18.32 4.33
CA GLU A 204 -2.49 -18.19 3.51
C GLU A 204 -1.28 -17.73 4.33
N TRP A 205 -1.48 -16.77 5.24
CA TRP A 205 -0.43 -16.26 6.12
C TRP A 205 -0.14 -17.20 7.29
N ALA A 206 -1.12 -17.99 7.72
CA ALA A 206 -0.97 -19.04 8.71
C ALA A 206 0.02 -20.12 8.23
N ALA A 207 -0.11 -20.57 6.98
CA ALA A 207 0.83 -21.54 6.40
C ALA A 207 2.28 -21.00 6.36
N GLN A 208 2.45 -19.71 6.03
CA GLN A 208 3.77 -19.07 6.08
C GLN A 208 4.30 -18.96 7.51
N ALA A 209 3.45 -18.58 8.48
CA ALA A 209 3.84 -18.51 9.89
C ALA A 209 4.25 -19.88 10.46
N GLU A 210 3.57 -20.96 10.06
CA GLU A 210 3.94 -22.31 10.45
C GLU A 210 5.34 -22.66 9.97
N ASN A 211 5.68 -22.34 8.72
CA ASN A 211 7.03 -22.54 8.18
C ASN A 211 8.09 -21.77 8.99
N VAL A 212 7.79 -20.51 9.36
CA VAL A 212 8.68 -19.69 10.18
C VAL A 212 8.88 -20.30 11.58
N LEU A 213 7.82 -20.81 12.21
CA LEU A 213 7.92 -21.45 13.54
C LEU A 213 8.67 -22.78 13.50
N LEU A 214 8.52 -23.55 12.43
CA LEU A 214 9.24 -24.81 12.22
C LEU A 214 10.72 -24.60 11.83
N GLY A 215 11.16 -23.36 11.62
CA GLY A 215 12.51 -23.05 11.17
C GLY A 215 12.80 -23.55 9.76
N VAL A 216 11.76 -23.68 8.92
CA VAL A 216 11.90 -24.03 7.51
C VAL A 216 12.60 -22.89 6.79
N SER A 217 13.85 -23.13 6.39
CA SER A 217 14.63 -22.19 5.57
C SER A 217 14.89 -22.78 4.19
N LEU A 218 14.52 -22.02 3.16
CA LEU A 218 14.83 -22.32 1.76
C LEU A 218 16.13 -21.65 1.29
N GLU A 219 16.90 -21.07 2.22
CA GLU A 219 18.20 -20.47 1.91
C GLU A 219 19.26 -21.54 1.62
N VAL A 220 20.32 -21.15 0.91
CA VAL A 220 21.45 -22.02 0.63
C VAL A 220 22.07 -22.51 1.94
N GLY A 221 22.13 -23.83 2.11
CA GLY A 221 22.62 -24.49 3.33
C GLY A 221 21.51 -24.88 4.33
N GLY A 222 20.28 -24.43 4.13
CA GLY A 222 19.11 -24.88 4.90
C GLY A 222 18.72 -26.33 4.58
N VAL A 223 18.10 -27.01 5.55
CA VAL A 223 17.52 -28.34 5.32
C VAL A 223 16.21 -28.17 4.56
N ALA A 224 16.20 -28.62 3.29
CA ALA A 224 14.99 -28.61 2.49
C ALA A 224 13.84 -29.36 3.21
N PRO A 225 12.64 -28.76 3.31
CA PRO A 225 11.47 -29.39 3.93
C PRO A 225 11.15 -30.71 3.27
N ASN A 226 10.74 -31.69 4.07
CA ASN A 226 10.21 -32.90 3.48
C ASN A 226 8.84 -32.57 2.86
N PHE A 227 8.68 -32.88 1.58
CA PHE A 227 7.40 -32.75 0.88
C PHE A 227 7.05 -34.10 0.25
N PHE A 228 5.76 -34.29 -0.01
CA PHE A 228 5.22 -35.46 -0.70
C PHE A 228 4.62 -35.02 -2.03
N GLY A 229 4.68 -35.90 -3.02
CA GLY A 229 4.14 -35.66 -4.35
C GLY A 229 3.73 -36.96 -5.02
N ARG A 230 3.18 -36.83 -6.22
CA ARG A 230 2.84 -37.95 -7.09
C ARG A 230 3.49 -37.74 -8.45
N THR A 231 4.13 -38.77 -8.99
CA THR A 231 4.74 -38.73 -10.32
C THR A 231 3.65 -38.74 -11.41
N ILE A 232 4.06 -38.49 -12.66
CA ILE A 232 3.15 -38.59 -13.82
C ILE A 232 2.58 -40.01 -14.02
N ASP A 233 3.28 -41.02 -13.52
CA ASP A 233 2.87 -42.43 -13.56
C ASP A 233 1.96 -42.81 -12.37
N GLY A 234 1.73 -41.88 -11.44
CA GLY A 234 0.86 -42.07 -10.28
C GLY A 234 1.57 -42.58 -9.02
N ASP A 235 2.89 -42.81 -9.07
CA ASP A 235 3.67 -43.24 -7.91
C ASP A 235 3.81 -42.11 -6.90
N THR A 236 3.66 -42.41 -5.62
CA THR A 236 3.92 -41.45 -4.55
C THR A 236 5.42 -41.37 -4.27
N PHE A 237 5.94 -40.17 -4.06
CA PHE A 237 7.31 -39.96 -3.60
C PHE A 237 7.34 -38.90 -2.49
N GLN A 238 8.40 -38.91 -1.70
CA GLN A 238 8.73 -37.83 -0.76
C GLN A 238 10.21 -37.46 -0.87
N LEU A 239 10.58 -36.23 -0.51
CA LEU A 239 11.98 -35.77 -0.62
C LEU A 239 12.93 -36.67 0.19
N SER A 240 12.50 -37.19 1.34
CA SER A 240 13.30 -38.08 2.18
C SER A 240 13.67 -39.41 1.51
N ASP A 241 12.98 -39.84 0.45
CA ASP A 241 13.33 -41.05 -0.29
C ASP A 241 14.67 -40.92 -1.04
N TYR A 242 15.15 -39.68 -1.19
CA TYR A 242 16.38 -39.34 -1.90
C TYR A 242 17.55 -38.98 -0.98
N ARG A 243 17.45 -39.27 0.34
CA ARG A 243 18.55 -39.03 1.28
C ARG A 243 19.83 -39.74 0.83
N GLY A 244 20.97 -39.06 0.96
CA GLY A 244 22.26 -39.54 0.48
C GLY A 244 22.53 -39.31 -1.01
N LYS A 245 21.59 -38.72 -1.76
CA LYS A 245 21.77 -38.31 -3.16
C LYS A 245 21.83 -36.78 -3.27
N VAL A 246 22.51 -36.28 -4.30
CA VAL A 246 22.35 -34.89 -4.75
C VAL A 246 21.07 -34.83 -5.58
N VAL A 247 20.14 -33.99 -5.17
CA VAL A 247 18.81 -33.85 -5.79
C VAL A 247 18.68 -32.46 -6.39
N LEU A 248 18.29 -32.40 -7.67
CA LEU A 248 17.84 -31.18 -8.31
C LEU A 248 16.31 -31.23 -8.44
N ILE A 249 15.63 -30.18 -7.97
CA ILE A 249 14.18 -30.03 -8.10
C ILE A 249 13.94 -28.95 -9.14
N ASP A 250 13.21 -29.29 -10.19
CA ASP A 250 12.82 -28.36 -11.26
C ASP A 250 11.29 -28.17 -11.24
N PHE A 251 10.85 -26.91 -11.26
CA PHE A 251 9.43 -26.54 -11.24
C PHE A 251 9.04 -26.02 -12.63
N PHE A 252 8.20 -26.77 -13.35
CA PHE A 252 7.64 -26.34 -14.63
C PHE A 252 6.10 -26.36 -14.59
N GLY A 253 5.47 -25.46 -15.34
CA GLY A 253 4.02 -25.34 -15.47
C GLY A 253 3.62 -25.13 -16.93
N PHE A 254 2.40 -25.53 -17.28
CA PHE A 254 1.75 -25.14 -18.54
C PHE A 254 0.89 -23.91 -18.25
N TRP A 255 1.13 -22.82 -18.97
CA TRP A 255 0.47 -21.52 -18.80
C TRP A 255 -0.48 -21.26 -19.96
#